data_AF-Q7Z367-F1
#
_entry.id   AF-Q7Z367-F1
#
_cell.length_a   1.000
_cell.length_b   1.000
_cell.length_c   1.000
_cell.angle_alpha   90.00
_cell.angle_beta   90.00
_cell.angle_gamma   90.00
#
_symmetry.space_group_name_H-M   'P 1'
#
loop_
_entity.id
_entity.type
_entity.pdbx_description
1 polymer ?
#
loop_
_entity_poly.entity_id
_entity_poly.type
_entity_poly.pdbx_seq_one_letter_code
_entity_poly.pdbx_strand_id
1 'polypeptide(L)'
;FHTSVSRPGRGEPRFISVGYVDDTQFVRFDNDAASPRMVPRAPWMEQEGSEYWDRETRSARDTAQIFRVNLRTLRGYYNQSEAGSHTLQWMHGCELGPDGRFLRGYEQFAYDGKDYLTLNEDLRSWTAVDTAAQISEQKS
;
A
#
# COMPACT_ATOMS: atom_id res chain seq x y z
N PHE A 1 -4.75 -3.49 0.18
CA PHE A 1 -3.76 -3.32 1.27
C PHE A 1 -2.35 -3.54 0.74
N HIS A 2 -1.43 -2.65 1.10
CA HIS A 2 -0.02 -2.73 0.77
C HIS A 2 0.80 -2.63 2.05
N THR A 3 1.91 -3.36 2.12
CA THR A 3 2.82 -3.33 3.28
C THR A 3 4.24 -3.44 2.78
N SER A 4 5.09 -2.52 3.22
CA SER A 4 6.53 -2.62 3.05
C SER A 4 7.25 -2.61 4.38
N VAL A 5 8.24 -3.48 4.52
CA VAL A 5 9.06 -3.62 5.73
C VAL A 5 10.52 -3.42 5.34
N SER A 6 11.16 -2.38 5.86
CA SER A 6 12.59 -2.13 5.66
C SER A 6 13.42 -3.18 6.42
N ARG A 7 14.56 -3.55 5.84
CA ARG A 7 15.41 -4.62 6.39
C ARG A 7 16.86 -4.13 6.52
N PRO A 8 17.23 -3.58 7.69
CA PRO A 8 18.61 -3.17 7.96
C PRO A 8 19.60 -4.29 7.63
N GLY A 9 20.61 -3.99 6.81
CA GLY A 9 21.64 -4.94 6.41
C GLY A 9 21.22 -6.06 5.46
N ARG A 10 19.96 -6.10 4.98
CA ARG A 10 19.46 -7.13 4.05
C ARG A 10 18.96 -6.58 2.71
N GLY A 11 19.37 -5.36 2.36
CA GLY A 11 19.12 -4.75 1.06
C GLY A 11 17.74 -4.12 0.94
N GLU A 12 16.99 -4.53 -0.08
CA GLU A 12 15.70 -3.96 -0.45
C GLU A 12 14.58 -4.29 0.56
N PRO A 13 13.64 -3.37 0.84
CA PRO A 13 12.47 -3.67 1.66
C PRO A 13 11.65 -4.83 1.10
N ARG A 14 11.06 -5.64 1.99
CA ARG A 14 9.99 -6.55 1.54
C ARG A 14 8.78 -5.71 1.18
N PHE A 15 8.07 -6.06 0.12
CA PHE A 15 6.81 -5.47 -0.27
C PHE A 15 5.79 -6.55 -0.57
N ILE A 16 4.61 -6.42 0.05
CA ILE A 16 3.47 -7.31 -0.14
C ILE A 16 2.27 -6.44 -0.50
N SER A 17 1.55 -6.83 -1.54
CA SER A 17 0.25 -6.24 -1.90
C SER A 17 -0.80 -7.33 -1.93
N VAL A 18 -1.99 -7.04 -1.38
CA VAL A 18 -3.14 -7.93 -1.40
C VAL A 18 -4.41 -7.14 -1.68
N GLY A 19 -5.28 -7.72 -2.50
CA GLY A 19 -6.59 -7.18 -2.86
C GLY A 19 -7.70 -8.09 -2.34
N TYR A 20 -8.78 -7.47 -1.88
CA TYR A 20 -9.99 -8.12 -1.40
C TYR A 20 -11.19 -7.53 -2.14
N VAL A 21 -12.19 -8.38 -2.39
CA VAL A 21 -13.56 -7.97 -2.68
C VAL A 21 -14.39 -8.57 -1.55
N ASP A 22 -15.09 -7.71 -0.82
CA ASP A 22 -15.68 -8.03 0.49
C ASP A 22 -14.63 -8.72 1.37
N ASP A 23 -14.95 -9.88 1.96
CA ASP A 23 -14.04 -10.65 2.80
C ASP A 23 -13.18 -11.68 2.02
N THR A 24 -13.21 -11.65 0.68
CA THR A 24 -12.53 -12.64 -0.17
C THR A 24 -11.28 -12.07 -0.81
N GLN A 25 -10.11 -12.62 -0.45
CA GLN A 25 -8.85 -12.26 -1.10
C GLN A 25 -8.84 -12.73 -2.57
N PHE A 26 -8.58 -11.82 -3.50
CA PHE A 26 -8.58 -12.17 -4.94
C PHE A 26 -7.22 -12.06 -5.62
N VAL A 27 -6.30 -11.25 -5.08
CA VAL A 27 -4.93 -11.12 -5.62
C VAL A 27 -3.87 -11.01 -4.52
N ARG A 28 -2.64 -11.39 -4.89
CA ARG A 28 -1.44 -11.19 -4.07
C ARG A 28 -0.21 -10.91 -4.91
N PHE A 29 0.62 -10.00 -4.45
CA PHE A 29 2.00 -9.80 -4.89
C PHE A 29 2.95 -9.89 -3.69
N ASP A 30 4.13 -10.49 -3.88
CA ASP A 30 5.21 -10.56 -2.90
C ASP A 30 6.55 -10.44 -3.64
N ASN A 31 7.34 -9.40 -3.35
CA ASN A 31 8.60 -9.17 -4.06
C ASN A 31 9.71 -10.17 -3.69
N ASP A 32 9.56 -10.90 -2.58
CA ASP A 32 10.48 -11.95 -2.17
C ASP A 32 10.19 -13.31 -2.83
N ALA A 33 9.10 -13.43 -3.60
CA ALA A 33 8.79 -14.68 -4.30
C ALA A 33 9.87 -14.98 -5.36
N ALA A 34 10.11 -16.27 -5.63
CA ALA A 34 11.10 -16.69 -6.65
C ALA A 34 10.83 -16.10 -8.05
N SER A 35 9.56 -15.85 -8.37
CA SER A 35 9.14 -15.11 -9.56
C SER A 35 8.11 -14.05 -9.14
N PRO A 36 8.56 -12.81 -8.83
CA PRO A 36 7.67 -11.75 -8.37
C PRO A 36 6.69 -11.31 -9.45
N ARG A 37 5.44 -11.75 -9.31
CA ARG A 37 4.29 -11.37 -10.14
C ARG A 37 3.02 -11.28 -9.31
N MET A 38 2.04 -10.53 -9.80
CA MET A 38 0.70 -10.58 -9.24
C MET A 38 0.11 -11.95 -9.54
N VAL A 39 -0.50 -12.60 -8.54
CA VAL A 39 -1.10 -13.93 -8.69
C VAL A 39 -2.57 -13.94 -8.23
N PRO A 40 -3.43 -14.73 -8.88
CA PRO A 40 -4.80 -14.94 -8.43
C PRO A 40 -4.84 -15.64 -7.08
N ARG A 41 -5.86 -15.32 -6.28
CA ARG A 41 -6.19 -15.95 -4.99
C ARG A 41 -7.63 -16.40 -4.89
N ALA A 42 -8.44 -16.12 -5.92
CA ALA A 42 -9.80 -16.61 -6.05
C ALA A 42 -10.03 -17.20 -7.46
N PRO A 43 -10.88 -18.24 -7.61
CA PRO A 43 -11.09 -18.93 -8.89
C PRO A 43 -11.56 -18.00 -10.02
N TRP A 44 -12.40 -17.01 -9.69
CA TRP A 44 -12.93 -16.06 -10.67
C TRP A 44 -11.86 -15.12 -11.24
N MET A 45 -10.67 -15.04 -10.64
CA MET A 45 -9.55 -14.31 -11.21
C MET A 45 -8.79 -15.10 -12.27
N GLU A 46 -8.90 -16.43 -12.31
CA GLU A 46 -8.16 -17.25 -13.27
C GLU A 46 -8.59 -17.02 -14.73
N GLN A 47 -9.77 -16.43 -14.94
CA GLN A 47 -10.29 -16.05 -16.25
C GLN A 47 -9.58 -14.82 -16.85
N GLU A 48 -8.87 -14.03 -16.03
CA GLU A 48 -8.20 -12.82 -16.49
C GLU A 48 -7.00 -13.14 -17.40
N GLY A 49 -6.88 -12.39 -18.48
CA GLY A 49 -5.83 -12.59 -19.49
C GLY A 49 -4.44 -12.11 -19.05
N SER A 50 -3.42 -12.46 -19.83
CA SER A 50 -2.02 -12.09 -19.54
C SER A 50 -1.81 -10.57 -19.44
N GLU A 51 -2.52 -9.78 -20.25
CA GLU A 51 -2.43 -8.31 -20.23
C GLU A 51 -2.81 -7.73 -18.87
N TYR A 52 -3.86 -8.26 -18.23
CA TYR A 52 -4.25 -7.88 -16.88
C TYR A 52 -3.11 -8.18 -15.90
N TRP A 53 -2.61 -9.42 -15.90
CA TRP A 53 -1.55 -9.83 -14.97
C TRP A 53 -0.24 -9.07 -15.16
N ASP A 54 0.13 -8.74 -16.39
CA ASP A 54 1.32 -7.94 -16.71
C ASP A 54 1.16 -6.49 -16.26
N ARG A 55 -0.03 -5.91 -16.40
CA ARG A 55 -0.34 -4.56 -15.89
C ARG A 55 -0.31 -4.53 -14.36
N GLU A 56 -1.00 -5.44 -13.70
CA GLU A 56 -1.06 -5.48 -12.23
C GLU A 56 0.32 -5.79 -11.63
N THR A 57 1.12 -6.64 -12.29
CA THR A 57 2.51 -6.90 -11.88
C THR A 57 3.39 -5.65 -11.99
N ARG A 58 3.27 -4.88 -13.09
CA ARG A 58 3.99 -3.61 -13.23
C ARG A 58 3.58 -2.60 -12.17
N SER A 59 2.27 -2.41 -11.96
CA SER A 59 1.74 -1.50 -10.93
C SER A 59 2.24 -1.85 -9.52
N ALA A 60 2.26 -3.15 -9.17
CA ALA A 60 2.79 -3.59 -7.88
C ALA A 60 4.29 -3.34 -7.73
N ARG A 61 5.08 -3.48 -8.80
CA ARG A 61 6.52 -3.16 -8.80
C ARG A 61 6.78 -1.67 -8.66
N ASP A 62 6.02 -0.82 -9.35
CA ASP A 62 6.11 0.63 -9.24
C ASP A 62 5.75 1.08 -7.83
N THR A 63 4.68 0.52 -7.26
CA THR A 63 4.28 0.76 -5.87
C THR A 63 5.37 0.32 -4.88
N ALA A 64 6.02 -0.83 -5.09
CA ALA A 64 7.13 -1.27 -4.25
C ALA A 64 8.31 -0.26 -4.27
N GLN A 65 8.61 0.33 -5.43
CA GLN A 65 9.64 1.37 -5.54
C GLN A 65 9.25 2.67 -4.82
N ILE A 66 7.98 3.09 -4.91
CA ILE A 66 7.45 4.24 -4.17
C ILE A 66 7.59 3.99 -2.66
N PHE A 67 7.18 2.82 -2.17
CA PHE A 67 7.30 2.47 -0.75
C PHE A 67 8.74 2.48 -0.26
N ARG A 68 9.68 2.01 -1.08
CA ARG A 68 11.11 2.06 -0.75
C ARG A 68 11.59 3.49 -0.53
N VAL A 69 11.20 4.42 -1.41
CA VAL A 69 11.57 5.83 -1.27
C VAL A 69 10.88 6.43 -0.05
N ASN A 70 9.59 6.17 0.14
CA ASN A 70 8.81 6.69 1.26
C ASN A 70 9.34 6.19 2.61
N LEU A 71 9.76 4.93 2.74
CA LEU A 71 10.41 4.41 3.95
C LEU A 71 11.69 5.20 4.31
N ARG A 72 12.49 5.60 3.32
CA ARG A 72 13.69 6.42 3.55
C ARG A 72 13.31 7.84 3.97
N THR A 73 12.31 8.42 3.32
CA THR A 73 11.78 9.77 3.62
C THR A 73 11.21 9.84 5.04
N LEU A 74 10.34 8.91 5.41
CA LEU A 74 9.70 8.85 6.73
C LEU A 74 10.73 8.68 7.84
N ARG A 75 11.71 7.79 7.65
CA ARG A 75 12.84 7.66 8.59
C ARG A 75 13.54 8.99 8.84
N GLY A 76 13.70 9.81 7.79
CA GLY A 76 14.25 11.16 7.89
C GLY A 76 13.33 12.11 8.66
N TYR A 77 12.02 12.12 8.38
CA TYR A 77 11.04 12.97 9.08
C TYR A 77 10.98 12.68 10.58
N TYR A 78 11.11 11.41 10.96
CA TYR A 78 11.11 10.98 12.35
C TYR A 78 12.51 10.95 13.00
N ASN A 79 13.56 11.38 12.28
CA ASN A 79 14.95 11.37 12.75
C ASN A 79 15.40 10.00 13.33
N GLN A 80 15.02 8.92 12.65
CA GLN A 80 15.28 7.54 13.07
C GLN A 80 16.60 7.01 12.48
N SER A 81 17.24 6.08 13.19
CA SER A 81 18.52 5.48 12.76
C SER A 81 18.36 4.46 11.63
N GLU A 82 19.43 4.22 10.87
CA GLU A 82 19.40 3.21 9.80
C GLU A 82 19.38 1.76 10.29
N ALA A 83 19.70 1.55 11.57
CA ALA A 83 19.76 0.23 12.19
C ALA A 83 18.36 -0.34 12.51
N GLY A 84 17.32 0.52 12.53
CA GLY A 84 15.94 0.14 12.81
C GLY A 84 15.21 -0.41 11.58
N SER A 85 14.40 -1.44 11.79
CA SER A 85 13.41 -1.90 10.80
C SER A 85 12.13 -1.09 10.98
N HIS A 86 11.56 -0.66 9.86
CA HIS A 86 10.39 0.20 9.81
C HIS A 86 9.35 -0.38 8.86
N THR A 87 8.08 -0.15 9.17
CA THR A 87 6.95 -0.66 8.39
C THR A 87 6.10 0.49 7.89
N LEU A 88 5.82 0.51 6.58
CA LEU A 88 4.85 1.42 5.96
C LEU A 88 3.70 0.58 5.41
N GLN A 89 2.47 0.98 5.73
CA GLN A 89 1.26 0.33 5.27
C GLN A 89 0.36 1.35 4.58
N TRP A 90 -0.32 0.91 3.53
CA TRP A 90 -1.33 1.70 2.81
C TRP A 90 -2.56 0.85 2.58
N MET A 91 -3.69 1.32 3.07
CA MET A 91 -5.00 0.76 2.79
C MET A 91 -5.74 1.74 1.89
N HIS A 92 -6.25 1.23 0.77
CA HIS A 92 -7.15 1.96 -0.09
C HIS A 92 -8.21 1.02 -0.64
N GLY A 93 -9.35 1.59 -0.97
CA GLY A 93 -10.50 0.86 -1.49
C GLY A 93 -11.75 1.72 -1.55
N CYS A 94 -12.85 1.09 -1.92
CA CYS A 94 -14.16 1.71 -1.95
C CYS A 94 -15.25 0.71 -1.58
N GLU A 95 -16.38 1.24 -1.13
CA GLU A 95 -17.61 0.49 -0.88
C GLU A 95 -18.68 0.96 -1.85
N LEU A 96 -19.45 -0.03 -2.34
CA LEU A 96 -20.64 0.22 -3.14
C LEU A 96 -21.88 -0.14 -2.30
N GLY A 97 -22.93 0.67 -2.44
CA GLY A 97 -24.23 0.39 -1.83
C GLY A 97 -24.94 -0.79 -2.49
N PRO A 98 -26.08 -1.25 -1.93
CA PRO A 98 -26.87 -2.35 -2.48
C PRO A 98 -27.38 -2.10 -3.91
N ASP A 99 -27.47 -0.85 -4.34
CA ASP A 99 -27.83 -0.42 -5.69
C ASP A 99 -26.63 -0.35 -6.65
N GLY A 100 -25.45 -0.78 -6.21
CA GLY A 100 -24.19 -0.76 -6.96
C GLY A 100 -23.57 0.64 -7.11
N ARG A 101 -24.12 1.66 -6.43
CA ARG A 101 -23.57 3.02 -6.49
C ARG A 101 -22.47 3.22 -5.47
N PHE A 102 -21.54 4.12 -5.80
CA PHE A 102 -20.49 4.53 -4.87
C PHE A 102 -21.08 5.02 -3.55
N LEU A 103 -20.60 4.45 -2.45
CA LEU A 103 -21.00 4.84 -1.10
C LEU A 103 -19.86 5.59 -0.40
N ARG A 104 -18.66 5.01 -0.39
CA ARG A 104 -17.52 5.55 0.35
C ARG A 104 -16.19 5.12 -0.27
N GLY A 105 -15.19 5.99 -0.13
CA GLY A 105 -13.80 5.72 -0.52
C GLY A 105 -12.91 5.76 0.71
N TYR A 106 -11.79 5.04 0.63
CA TYR A 106 -10.81 4.96 1.70
C TYR A 106 -9.42 5.13 1.14
N GLU A 107 -8.60 5.91 1.84
CA GLU A 107 -7.17 5.97 1.63
C GLU A 107 -6.48 6.33 2.95
N GLN A 108 -5.68 5.41 3.49
CA GLN A 108 -5.08 5.50 4.82
C GLN A 108 -3.67 4.95 4.80
N PHE A 109 -2.75 5.69 5.40
CA PHE A 109 -1.36 5.30 5.59
C PHE A 109 -1.07 5.11 7.07
N ALA A 110 -0.28 4.10 7.39
CA ALA A 110 0.25 3.84 8.73
C ALA A 110 1.77 3.62 8.68
N TYR A 111 2.49 4.15 9.66
CA TYR A 111 3.93 4.01 9.81
C TYR A 111 4.27 3.42 11.18
N ASP A 112 5.07 2.36 11.20
CA ASP A 112 5.43 1.59 12.39
C ASP A 112 4.21 1.15 13.23
N GLY A 113 3.12 0.79 12.54
CA GLY A 113 1.88 0.29 13.14
C GLY A 113 0.99 1.38 13.75
N LYS A 114 1.30 2.66 13.53
CA LYS A 114 0.49 3.81 13.96
C LYS A 114 -0.06 4.53 12.74
N ASP A 115 -1.26 5.08 12.86
CA ASP A 115 -1.83 5.95 11.83
C ASP A 115 -0.84 7.06 11.46
N TYR A 116 -0.82 7.44 10.19
CA TYR A 116 0.09 8.47 9.67
C TYR A 116 -0.70 9.57 8.94
N LEU A 117 -1.41 9.20 7.87
CA LEU A 117 -2.14 10.12 7.01
C LEU A 117 -3.42 9.46 6.50
N THR A 118 -4.57 10.14 6.62
CA THR A 118 -5.87 9.60 6.22
C THR A 118 -6.62 10.58 5.33
N LEU A 119 -7.14 10.11 4.20
CA LEU A 119 -8.05 10.87 3.35
C LEU A 119 -9.41 10.96 4.03
N ASN A 120 -9.94 12.17 4.18
CA ASN A 120 -11.23 12.41 4.81
C ASN A 120 -12.38 11.95 3.91
N GLU A 121 -13.57 11.81 4.50
CA GLU A 121 -14.76 11.31 3.79
C GLU A 121 -15.20 12.21 2.62
N ASP A 122 -14.74 13.46 2.59
CA ASP A 122 -14.96 14.37 1.47
C ASP A 122 -14.11 14.06 0.23
N LEU A 123 -13.16 13.11 0.35
CA LEU A 123 -12.20 12.68 -0.67
C LEU A 123 -11.32 13.83 -1.21
N ARG A 124 -11.13 14.89 -0.42
CA ARG A 124 -10.45 16.12 -0.84
C ARG A 124 -9.49 16.66 0.20
N SER A 125 -9.76 16.41 1.47
CA SER A 125 -8.91 16.87 2.57
C SER A 125 -8.25 15.70 3.29
N TRP A 126 -7.11 15.97 3.92
CA TRP A 126 -6.32 14.97 4.62
C TRP A 126 -6.29 15.27 6.13
N THR A 127 -6.24 14.21 6.93
CA THR A 127 -5.94 14.27 8.35
C THR A 127 -4.55 13.68 8.58
N ALA A 128 -3.62 14.54 9.04
CA ALA A 128 -2.27 14.18 9.44
C ALA A 128 -2.19 14.05 10.97
N VAL A 129 -1.63 12.96 11.48
CA VAL A 129 -1.68 12.69 12.94
C VAL A 129 -0.62 13.44 13.75
N ASP A 130 0.48 13.84 13.12
CA ASP A 130 1.61 14.51 13.79
C ASP A 130 2.34 15.48 12.84
N THR A 131 3.37 16.15 13.35
CA THR A 131 4.16 17.13 12.58
C THR A 131 4.88 16.49 11.39
N ALA A 132 5.29 15.22 11.47
CA ALA A 132 5.95 14.53 10.36
C ALA A 132 4.94 14.15 9.26
N ALA A 133 3.70 13.83 9.63
CA ALA A 133 2.60 13.62 8.69
C ALA A 133 2.17 14.92 7.99
N GLN A 134 2.19 16.05 8.69
CA GLN A 134 1.88 17.37 8.10
C GLN A 134 2.81 17.74 6.95
N ILE A 135 4.08 17.30 6.99
CA ILE A 135 5.02 17.52 5.87
C ILE A 135 4.55 16.79 4.60
N SER A 136 3.93 15.62 4.73
CA SER A 136 3.38 14.88 3.59
C SER A 136 2.05 15.45 3.13
N GLU A 137 1.20 15.88 4.06
CA GLU A 137 -0.09 16.51 3.76
C GLU A 137 0.09 17.78 2.92
N GLN A 138 1.07 18.64 3.23
CA GLN A 138 1.39 19.84 2.46
C GLN A 138 1.86 19.59 1.01
N LYS A 139 2.20 18.34 0.67
CA LYS A 139 2.63 17.94 -0.68
C LYS A 139 1.53 17.23 -1.47
N SER A 140 0.41 16.95 -0.82
CA SER A 140 -0.70 16.17 -1.38
C SER A 140 -1.72 17.06 -2.10
#